data_AF-A0A3D1A5K5-F1
#
_entry.id   AF-A0A3D1A5K5-F1
#
_cell.length_a   1.000
_cell.length_b   1.000
_cell.length_c   1.000
_cell.angle_alpha   90.00
_cell.angle_beta   90.00
_cell.angle_gamma   90.00
#
_symmetry.space_group_name_H-M   'P 1'
#
loop_
_entity.id
_entity.type
_entity.pdbx_description
1 polymer ?
#
loop_
_entity_poly.entity_id
_entity_poly.type
_entity_poly.pdbx_seq_one_letter_code
_entity_poly.pdbx_strand_id
1 'polypeptide(L)'
;MSVTAHYTECYVLGRHFSSALNFRWLVIGSAFPDAFVFDRVFMYTIDMKMHRDYFFGWFHSLPVPLTVGVLVYFFFGRRPALAFIVGSWLHVLTDVFDQLGVKLFWPFLDKRFSVGIWPWSDTTVWYDWYVYFTTPASGLFELFFFIWAVLIIRRLEGKTFLEKALRPWKDSRWSDR
;
A
#
# COMPACT_ATOMS: atom_id res chain seq x y z
N MET A 1 5.13 2.43 -5.81
CA MET A 1 5.22 1.12 -5.11
C MET A 1 4.78 -0.05 -5.98
N SER A 2 5.15 -1.30 -5.63
CA SER A 2 4.54 -2.50 -6.22
C SER A 2 3.13 -2.78 -5.71
N VAL A 3 2.18 -2.93 -6.64
CA VAL A 3 0.78 -3.23 -6.34
C VAL A 3 0.65 -4.61 -5.70
N THR A 4 1.38 -5.60 -6.23
CA THR A 4 1.35 -6.96 -5.68
C THR A 4 1.92 -7.02 -4.25
N ALA A 5 3.01 -6.30 -4.00
CA ALA A 5 3.59 -6.18 -2.66
C ALA A 5 2.59 -5.56 -1.68
N HIS A 6 1.93 -4.47 -2.09
CA HIS A 6 1.01 -3.71 -1.26
C HIS A 6 -0.08 -4.57 -0.59
N TYR A 7 -0.72 -5.45 -1.35
CA TYR A 7 -1.76 -6.33 -0.82
C TYR A 7 -1.21 -7.56 -0.11
N THR A 8 -0.13 -8.13 -0.63
CA THR A 8 0.45 -9.36 -0.08
C THR A 8 1.07 -9.11 1.29
N GLU A 9 1.79 -8.01 1.48
CA GLU A 9 2.41 -7.67 2.77
C GLU A 9 1.37 -7.53 3.89
N CYS A 10 0.25 -6.86 3.60
CA CYS A 10 -0.86 -6.75 4.54
C CYS A 10 -1.39 -8.13 4.95
N TYR A 11 -1.56 -9.03 3.98
CA TYR A 11 -2.03 -10.38 4.24
C TYR A 11 -1.04 -11.20 5.09
N VAL A 12 0.25 -11.16 4.72
CA VAL A 12 1.31 -11.91 5.42
C VAL A 12 1.48 -11.43 6.86
N LEU A 13 1.50 -10.12 7.09
CA LEU A 13 1.63 -9.52 8.41
C LEU A 13 0.38 -9.76 9.27
N GLY A 14 -0.82 -9.61 8.69
CA GLY A 14 -2.07 -9.94 9.35
C GLY A 14 -2.12 -11.41 9.79
N ARG A 15 -1.52 -12.33 9.01
CA ARG A 15 -1.49 -13.76 9.33
C ARG A 15 -0.45 -14.11 10.40
N HIS A 16 0.76 -13.56 10.31
CA HIS A 16 1.85 -13.83 11.27
C HIS A 16 1.65 -13.15 12.62
N PHE A 17 1.13 -11.91 12.60
CA PHE A 17 0.93 -11.10 13.80
C PHE A 17 -0.56 -10.94 14.13
N SER A 18 -1.38 -11.96 13.86
CA SER A 18 -2.84 -11.92 14.07
C SER A 18 -3.26 -11.59 15.51
N SER A 19 -2.38 -11.89 16.49
CA SER A 19 -2.58 -11.54 17.89
C SER A 19 -2.26 -10.07 18.22
N ALA A 20 -1.57 -9.35 17.34
CA ALA A 20 -1.13 -7.98 17.56
C ALA A 20 -1.75 -6.99 16.55
N LEU A 21 -2.01 -7.43 15.33
CA LEU A 21 -2.48 -6.61 14.22
C LEU A 21 -3.88 -7.02 13.80
N ASN A 22 -4.74 -6.02 13.59
CA ASN A 22 -6.03 -6.22 12.97
C ASN A 22 -5.90 -6.07 11.44
N PHE A 23 -6.21 -7.12 10.68
CA PHE A 23 -6.06 -7.12 9.23
C PHE A 23 -6.84 -6.00 8.51
N ARG A 24 -8.06 -5.68 8.96
CA ARG A 24 -8.86 -4.60 8.34
C ARG A 24 -8.17 -3.25 8.50
N TRP A 25 -7.70 -2.95 9.71
CA TRP A 25 -6.98 -1.70 9.99
C TRP A 25 -5.60 -1.63 9.33
N LEU A 26 -4.97 -2.79 9.08
CA LEU A 26 -3.72 -2.86 8.33
C LEU A 26 -3.92 -2.43 6.88
N VAL A 27 -4.99 -2.92 6.22
CA VAL A 27 -5.36 -2.52 4.86
C VAL A 27 -5.84 -1.06 4.81
N ILE A 28 -6.61 -0.60 5.81
CA ILE A 28 -7.01 0.81 5.90
C ILE A 28 -5.78 1.71 6.03
N GLY A 29 -4.83 1.32 6.88
CA GLY A 29 -3.55 2.02 7.03
C GLY A 29 -2.74 2.02 5.73
N SER A 30 -2.64 0.89 5.04
CA SER A 30 -1.90 0.82 3.79
C SER A 30 -2.52 1.69 2.70
N ALA A 31 -3.84 1.82 2.64
CA ALA A 31 -4.51 2.70 1.69
C ALA A 31 -4.52 4.18 2.10
N PHE A 32 -4.29 4.49 3.38
CA PHE A 32 -4.46 5.84 3.94
C PHE A 32 -3.61 6.93 3.26
N PRO A 33 -2.31 6.73 2.97
CA PRO A 33 -1.51 7.76 2.30
C PRO A 33 -2.06 8.17 0.93
N ASP A 34 -2.77 7.25 0.27
CA ASP A 34 -3.41 7.45 -1.03
C ASP A 34 -4.93 7.66 -0.93
N ALA A 35 -5.53 7.71 0.26
CA ALA A 35 -6.98 7.83 0.41
C ALA A 35 -7.55 9.06 -0.29
N PHE A 36 -6.78 10.16 -0.35
CA PHE A 36 -7.15 11.36 -1.07
C PHE A 36 -6.96 11.26 -2.60
N VAL A 37 -6.27 10.25 -3.11
CA VAL A 37 -6.25 9.93 -4.55
C VAL A 37 -7.60 9.33 -4.97
N PHE A 38 -8.24 8.55 -4.09
CA PHE A 38 -9.58 8.00 -4.36
C PHE A 38 -10.69 9.05 -4.25
N ASP A 39 -10.57 10.00 -3.31
CA ASP A 39 -11.45 11.19 -3.26
C ASP A 39 -11.28 12.06 -4.54
N ARG A 40 -10.11 11.96 -5.20
CA ARG A 40 -9.77 12.68 -6.44
C ARG A 40 -10.32 12.05 -7.73
N VAL A 41 -10.90 10.85 -7.70
CA VAL A 41 -11.76 10.39 -8.79
C VAL A 41 -12.99 11.30 -8.92
N PHE A 42 -13.37 12.06 -7.88
CA PHE A 42 -14.38 13.13 -8.00
C PHE A 42 -13.79 14.51 -8.40
N MET A 43 -12.46 14.69 -8.36
CA MET A 43 -11.77 15.96 -8.66
C MET A 43 -10.78 15.82 -9.84
N TYR A 44 -11.30 15.47 -11.02
CA TYR A 44 -10.60 15.23 -12.30
C TYR A 44 -9.73 16.40 -12.87
N THR A 45 -9.21 17.33 -12.07
CA THR A 45 -8.60 18.58 -12.56
C THR A 45 -7.19 18.89 -12.03
N ILE A 46 -6.57 18.01 -11.24
CA ILE A 46 -5.30 18.34 -10.55
C ILE A 46 -4.11 17.63 -11.20
N ASP A 47 -3.07 18.41 -11.53
CA ASP A 47 -1.73 17.98 -11.96
C ASP A 47 -1.11 16.98 -10.97
N MET A 48 -0.53 15.88 -11.46
CA MET A 48 0.11 14.84 -10.63
C MET A 48 1.24 15.40 -9.75
N LYS A 49 1.86 16.52 -10.11
CA LYS A 49 2.80 17.25 -9.25
C LYS A 49 2.17 17.59 -7.90
N MET A 50 0.93 18.07 -7.86
CA MET A 50 0.27 18.46 -6.61
C MET A 50 -0.05 17.27 -5.69
N HIS A 51 -0.16 16.05 -6.23
CA HIS A 51 -0.38 14.84 -5.43
C HIS A 51 0.80 14.53 -4.52
N ARG A 52 2.01 14.78 -4.99
CA ARG A 52 3.26 14.42 -4.30
C ARG A 52 4.01 15.65 -3.78
N ASP A 53 3.65 16.85 -4.24
CA ASP A 53 4.14 18.16 -3.78
C ASP A 53 3.28 18.74 -2.63
N TYR A 54 3.27 20.06 -2.50
CA TYR A 54 2.99 20.82 -1.26
C TYR A 54 1.64 20.49 -0.58
N PHE A 55 0.59 20.20 -1.33
CA PHE A 55 -0.76 20.04 -0.76
C PHE A 55 -1.01 18.66 -0.13
N PHE A 56 -0.40 17.59 -0.66
CA PHE A 56 -0.72 16.22 -0.24
C PHE A 56 0.49 15.32 0.00
N GLY A 57 1.70 15.70 -0.42
CA GLY A 57 2.90 14.89 -0.22
C GLY A 57 3.30 14.69 1.24
N TRP A 58 2.68 15.42 2.17
CA TRP A 58 2.87 15.22 3.60
C TRP A 58 2.16 13.96 4.14
N PHE A 59 1.13 13.43 3.45
CA PHE A 59 0.52 12.13 3.79
C PHE A 59 1.52 10.98 3.65
N HIS A 60 2.49 11.12 2.76
CA HIS A 60 3.60 10.19 2.57
C HIS A 60 4.79 10.49 3.50
N SER A 61 4.49 10.74 4.78
CA SER A 61 5.49 10.94 5.84
C SER A 61 5.24 9.98 7.00
N LEU A 62 6.26 9.63 7.77
CA LEU A 62 6.11 8.77 8.95
C LEU A 62 5.35 9.42 10.11
N PRO A 63 5.49 10.74 10.40
CA PRO A 63 4.78 11.39 11.51
C PRO A 63 3.26 11.51 11.33
N VAL A 64 2.77 11.58 10.10
CA VAL A 64 1.33 11.76 9.85
C VAL A 64 0.50 10.54 10.26
N PRO A 65 0.84 9.29 9.82
CA PRO A 65 0.18 8.10 10.32
C PRO A 65 0.31 7.88 11.83
N LEU A 66 1.40 8.33 12.46
CA LEU A 66 1.52 8.30 13.92
C LEU A 66 0.43 9.16 14.58
N THR A 67 0.25 10.39 14.08
CA THR A 67 -0.75 11.32 14.60
C THR A 67 -2.17 10.78 14.43
N VAL A 68 -2.50 10.27 13.24
CA VAL A 68 -3.81 9.64 12.98
C VAL A 68 -3.96 8.34 13.75
N GLY A 69 -2.89 7.57 13.92
CA GLY A 69 -2.86 6.35 14.71
C GLY A 69 -3.19 6.58 16.18
N VAL A 70 -2.83 7.74 16.75
CA VAL A 70 -3.27 8.16 18.09
C VAL A 70 -4.80 8.33 18.14
N LEU A 71 -5.42 8.93 17.13
CA LEU A 71 -6.88 9.03 17.05
C LEU A 71 -7.51 7.64 16.92
N VAL A 72 -6.98 6.78 16.06
CA VAL A 72 -7.43 5.39 15.93
C VAL A 72 -7.30 4.65 17.27
N TYR A 73 -6.24 4.90 18.03
CA TYR A 73 -6.05 4.33 19.36
C TYR A 73 -7.14 4.74 20.32
N PHE A 74 -7.49 6.04 20.36
CA PHE A 74 -8.53 6.55 21.24
C PHE A 74 -9.91 5.97 20.92
N PHE A 75 -10.26 5.81 19.64
CA PHE A 75 -11.60 5.35 19.25
C PHE A 75 -11.74 3.82 19.12
N PHE A 76 -10.68 3.12 18.74
CA PHE A 76 -10.73 1.69 18.38
C PHE A 76 -9.75 0.82 19.17
N GLY A 77 -8.87 1.43 19.99
CA GLY A 77 -7.93 0.75 20.86
C GLY A 77 -6.60 0.36 20.19
N ARG A 78 -5.78 -0.37 20.95
CA ARG A 78 -4.38 -0.67 20.62
C ARG A 78 -4.18 -1.41 19.30
N ARG A 79 -4.92 -2.50 19.08
CA ARG A 79 -4.70 -3.39 17.93
C ARG A 79 -5.00 -2.69 16.59
N PRO A 80 -6.15 -2.00 16.43
CA PRO A 80 -6.41 -1.14 15.28
C PRO A 80 -5.34 -0.08 15.02
N ALA A 81 -4.94 0.65 16.06
CA ALA A 81 -3.97 1.72 15.92
C ALA A 81 -2.61 1.21 15.42
N LEU A 82 -2.10 0.13 16.02
CA LEU A 82 -0.85 -0.49 15.60
C LEU A 82 -0.93 -0.98 14.15
N ALA A 83 -2.03 -1.64 13.78
CA ALA A 83 -2.23 -2.11 12.41
C ALA A 83 -2.29 -0.95 11.40
N PHE A 84 -3.00 0.11 11.72
CA PHE A 84 -3.09 1.31 10.89
C PHE A 84 -1.70 1.95 10.68
N ILE A 85 -0.93 2.15 11.76
CA ILE A 85 0.41 2.75 11.69
C ILE A 85 1.33 1.87 10.85
N VAL A 86 1.37 0.55 11.12
CA VAL A 86 2.21 -0.39 10.38
C VAL A 86 1.86 -0.40 8.90
N GLY A 87 0.57 -0.48 8.56
CA GLY A 87 0.11 -0.47 7.16
C GLY A 87 0.51 0.81 6.44
N SER A 88 0.30 1.96 7.09
CA SER A 88 0.65 3.26 6.52
C SER A 88 2.16 3.40 6.34
N TRP A 89 2.96 2.95 7.31
CA TRP A 89 4.41 3.01 7.21
C TRP A 89 4.96 2.12 6.11
N LEU A 90 4.41 0.91 5.91
CA LEU A 90 4.83 0.05 4.80
C LEU A 90 4.62 0.75 3.45
N HIS A 91 3.45 1.37 3.27
CA HIS A 91 3.19 2.19 2.10
C HIS A 91 4.22 3.31 1.94
N VAL A 92 4.40 4.15 2.96
CA VAL A 92 5.34 5.30 2.87
C VAL A 92 6.77 4.86 2.62
N LEU A 93 7.22 3.78 3.26
CA LEU A 93 8.56 3.24 3.09
C LEU A 93 8.76 2.62 1.71
N THR A 94 7.73 1.99 1.15
CA THR A 94 7.79 1.50 -0.23
C THR A 94 7.78 2.65 -1.23
N ASP A 95 7.07 3.75 -0.99
CA ASP A 95 7.15 4.91 -1.89
C ASP A 95 8.55 5.58 -1.94
N VAL A 96 9.46 5.26 -1.00
CA VAL A 96 10.86 5.68 -1.08
C VAL A 96 11.57 5.13 -2.31
N PHE A 97 11.15 4.00 -2.89
CA PHE A 97 11.77 3.55 -4.15
C PHE A 97 11.09 4.08 -5.41
N ASP A 98 10.07 4.92 -5.30
CA ASP A 98 9.53 5.65 -6.46
C ASP A 98 10.52 6.73 -6.90
N GLN A 99 10.60 7.00 -8.21
CA GLN A 99 11.47 8.02 -8.81
C GLN A 99 11.24 9.42 -8.25
N LEU A 100 10.00 9.74 -7.89
CA LEU A 100 9.69 11.02 -7.27
C LEU A 100 10.03 11.05 -5.76
N GLY A 101 9.95 9.88 -5.10
CA GLY A 101 10.20 9.71 -3.68
C GLY A 101 9.18 10.39 -2.77
N VAL A 102 9.51 10.45 -1.48
CA VAL A 102 8.60 10.93 -0.43
C VAL A 102 9.27 11.85 0.58
N LYS A 103 8.46 12.71 1.22
CA LYS A 103 8.91 13.58 2.32
C LYS A 103 8.85 12.84 3.65
N LEU A 104 9.74 11.85 3.81
CA LEU A 104 9.68 10.84 4.87
C LEU A 104 9.53 11.39 6.30
N PHE A 105 10.16 12.54 6.58
CA PHE A 105 10.23 13.14 7.91
C PHE A 105 9.52 14.50 8.03
N TRP A 106 8.66 14.85 7.08
CA TRP A 106 7.82 16.04 7.22
C TRP A 106 6.93 15.94 8.48
N PRO A 107 6.69 17.03 9.24
CA PRO A 107 7.05 18.43 8.98
C PRO A 107 8.44 18.84 9.50
N PHE A 108 9.21 17.93 10.09
CA PHE A 108 10.50 18.26 10.69
C PHE A 108 11.62 18.45 9.65
N LEU A 109 11.50 17.78 8.51
CA LEU A 109 12.47 17.89 7.42
C LEU A 109 11.75 17.88 6.06
N ASP A 110 11.92 18.96 5.30
CA ASP A 110 11.32 19.13 3.97
C ASP A 110 12.22 18.60 2.83
N LYS A 111 12.80 17.42 3.03
CA LYS A 111 13.67 16.75 2.03
C LYS A 111 12.96 15.51 1.49
N ARG A 112 13.06 15.28 0.18
CA ARG A 112 12.62 14.04 -0.46
C ARG A 112 13.67 12.94 -0.39
N PHE A 113 13.19 11.73 -0.17
CA PHE A 113 13.98 10.50 -0.21
C PHE A 113 13.47 9.64 -1.36
N SER A 114 14.38 9.26 -2.27
CA SER A 114 14.08 8.43 -3.43
C SER A 114 15.26 7.50 -3.72
N VAL A 115 14.97 6.24 -4.08
CA VAL A 115 15.92 5.29 -4.68
C VAL A 115 15.73 5.18 -6.20
N GLY A 116 14.57 5.57 -6.72
CA GLY A 116 14.31 5.68 -8.16
C GLY A 116 14.19 4.39 -8.95
N ILE A 117 13.63 3.35 -8.32
CA ILE A 117 13.35 2.05 -8.95
C ILE A 117 12.07 2.11 -9.80
N TRP A 118 11.00 2.71 -9.29
CA TRP A 118 9.73 2.78 -10.00
C TRP A 118 9.60 4.09 -10.76
N PRO A 119 9.43 4.04 -12.09
CA PRO A 119 9.25 5.21 -12.92
C PRO A 119 7.91 5.86 -12.62
N TRP A 120 7.87 7.17 -12.81
CA TRP A 120 6.72 8.00 -12.48
C TRP A 120 6.44 9.02 -13.59
N SER A 121 5.18 9.39 -13.79
CA SER A 121 4.79 10.50 -14.66
C SER A 121 3.99 11.60 -13.95
N ASP A 122 4.31 12.84 -14.32
CA ASP A 122 3.66 14.05 -13.84
C ASP A 122 2.38 14.44 -14.60
N THR A 123 1.90 13.60 -15.52
CA THR A 123 0.79 13.98 -16.41
C THR A 123 -0.58 13.65 -15.82
N THR A 124 -0.97 12.38 -15.82
CA THR A 124 -2.26 11.90 -15.31
C THR A 124 -2.05 10.58 -14.59
N VAL A 125 -2.98 10.23 -13.68
CA VAL A 125 -2.99 8.90 -13.04
C VAL A 125 -2.89 7.79 -14.09
N TRP A 126 -3.66 7.86 -15.18
CA TRP A 126 -3.66 6.83 -16.22
C TRP A 126 -2.31 6.66 -16.92
N TYR A 127 -1.63 7.76 -17.18
CA TYR A 127 -0.33 7.73 -17.83
C TYR A 127 0.77 7.30 -16.84
N ASP A 128 0.65 7.62 -15.55
CA ASP A 128 1.52 7.08 -14.51
C ASP A 128 1.38 5.55 -14.42
N TRP A 129 0.15 5.02 -14.41
CA TRP A 129 -0.11 3.57 -14.50
C TRP A 129 0.44 2.94 -15.78
N TYR A 130 0.32 3.64 -16.92
CA TYR A 130 0.89 3.18 -18.18
C TYR A 130 2.42 3.06 -18.09
N VAL A 131 3.11 4.10 -17.63
CA VAL A 131 4.57 4.11 -17.47
C VAL A 131 5.00 3.02 -16.47
N TYR A 132 4.26 2.86 -15.38
CA TYR A 132 4.49 1.82 -14.39
C TYR A 132 4.45 0.42 -15.02
N PHE A 133 3.38 0.07 -15.75
CA PHE A 133 3.22 -1.28 -16.29
C PHE A 133 4.00 -1.55 -17.58
N THR A 134 4.44 -0.51 -18.30
CA THR A 134 5.19 -0.67 -19.55
C THR A 134 6.70 -0.61 -19.36
N THR A 135 7.19 -0.20 -18.19
CA THR A 135 8.63 -0.18 -17.89
C THR A 135 9.12 -1.56 -17.45
N PRO A 136 10.15 -2.13 -18.10
CA PRO A 136 10.65 -3.47 -17.78
C PRO A 136 11.06 -3.67 -16.31
N ALA A 137 11.65 -2.65 -15.69
CA ALA A 137 12.05 -2.71 -14.28
C ALA A 137 10.86 -2.94 -13.35
N SER A 138 9.78 -2.17 -13.50
CA SER A 138 8.54 -2.35 -12.74
C SER A 138 7.94 -3.73 -12.95
N GLY A 139 7.91 -4.22 -14.20
CA GLY A 139 7.40 -5.55 -14.53
C GLY A 139 8.19 -6.67 -13.85
N LEU A 140 9.52 -6.56 -13.79
CA LEU A 140 10.37 -7.52 -13.06
C LEU A 140 10.12 -7.49 -11.55
N PHE A 141 9.93 -6.30 -10.96
CA PHE A 141 9.59 -6.15 -9.54
C PHE A 141 8.22 -6.72 -9.22
N GLU A 142 7.20 -6.46 -10.05
CA GLU A 142 5.87 -7.07 -9.91
C GLU A 142 5.95 -8.59 -10.00
N LEU A 143 6.69 -9.13 -10.96
CA LEU A 143 6.88 -10.58 -11.10
C LEU A 143 7.58 -11.18 -9.87
N PHE A 144 8.61 -10.51 -9.36
CA PHE A 144 9.30 -10.92 -8.14
C PHE A 144 8.34 -10.96 -6.95
N PHE A 145 7.59 -9.88 -6.69
CA PHE A 145 6.63 -9.82 -5.59
C PHE A 145 5.47 -10.79 -5.77
N PHE A 146 5.05 -11.05 -7.00
CA PHE A 146 4.05 -12.07 -7.31
C PHE A 146 4.54 -13.48 -6.98
N ILE A 147 5.74 -13.85 -7.42
CA ILE A 147 6.34 -15.16 -7.07
C ILE A 147 6.49 -15.28 -5.56
N TRP A 148 7.01 -14.23 -4.91
CA TRP A 148 7.14 -14.16 -3.47
C TRP A 148 5.78 -14.35 -2.75
N ALA A 149 4.74 -13.65 -3.22
CA ALA A 149 3.38 -13.77 -2.71
C ALA A 149 2.85 -15.20 -2.82
N VAL A 150 2.96 -15.82 -3.99
CA VAL A 150 2.53 -17.21 -4.20
C VAL A 150 3.26 -18.16 -3.27
N LEU A 151 4.58 -18.02 -3.13
CA LEU A 151 5.39 -18.88 -2.25
C LEU A 151 5.02 -18.73 -0.78
N ILE A 152 4.84 -17.49 -0.29
CA ILE A 152 4.47 -17.25 1.10
C ILE A 152 3.03 -17.69 1.37
N ILE A 153 2.08 -17.33 0.52
CA ILE A 153 0.67 -17.70 0.71
C ILE A 153 0.54 -19.22 0.66
N ARG A 154 1.23 -19.91 -0.26
CA ARG A 154 1.29 -21.39 -0.29
C ARG A 154 1.86 -21.96 1.01
N ARG A 155 2.89 -21.33 1.59
CA ARG A 155 3.45 -21.73 2.89
C ARG A 155 2.45 -21.55 4.03
N LEU A 156 1.64 -20.49 4.00
CA LEU A 156 0.69 -20.13 5.05
C LEU A 156 -0.64 -20.90 4.98
N GLU A 157 -1.17 -21.12 3.78
CA GLU A 157 -2.49 -21.72 3.52
C GLU A 157 -2.43 -23.19 3.05
N GLY A 158 -1.21 -23.68 2.79
CA GLY A 158 -0.95 -25.04 2.34
C GLY A 158 -1.04 -25.23 0.82
N LYS A 159 -0.80 -26.46 0.37
CA LYS A 159 -0.61 -26.80 -1.05
C LYS A 159 -1.85 -26.58 -1.92
N THR A 160 -3.05 -26.61 -1.33
CA THR A 160 -4.34 -26.48 -2.03
C THR A 160 -4.79 -25.02 -2.20
N PHE A 161 -4.02 -24.03 -1.74
CA PHE A 161 -4.41 -22.62 -1.85
C PHE A 161 -4.65 -22.19 -3.31
N LEU A 162 -3.76 -22.52 -4.23
CA LEU A 162 -3.92 -22.14 -5.65
C LEU A 162 -5.17 -22.78 -6.24
N GLU A 163 -5.44 -24.04 -5.91
CA GLU A 163 -6.67 -24.73 -6.33
C GLU A 163 -7.92 -24.06 -5.75
N LYS A 164 -7.86 -23.55 -4.51
CA LYS A 164 -8.97 -22.78 -3.90
C LYS A 164 -9.13 -21.39 -4.53
N ALA A 165 -8.03 -20.72 -4.85
CA ALA A 165 -8.03 -19.36 -5.41
C ALA A 165 -8.44 -19.33 -6.89
N LEU A 166 -8.09 -20.38 -7.64
CA LEU A 166 -8.43 -20.53 -9.07
C LEU A 166 -9.78 -21.23 -9.27
N ARG A 167 -10.48 -21.63 -8.19
CA ARG A 167 -11.85 -22.13 -8.32
C ARG A 167 -12.73 -21.06 -8.94
N PRO A 168 -13.56 -21.40 -9.93
CA PRO A 168 -14.53 -20.47 -10.48
C PRO A 168 -15.38 -19.86 -9.36
N TRP A 169 -15.50 -18.53 -9.35
CA TRP A 169 -16.25 -17.77 -8.32
C TRP A 169 -17.71 -18.24 -8.16
N LYS A 170 -18.28 -18.90 -9.18
CA LYS A 170 -19.61 -19.50 -9.14
C LYS A 170 -19.74 -20.70 -8.18
N ASP A 171 -18.65 -21.38 -7.83
CA ASP A 171 -18.68 -22.60 -7.01
C ASP A 171 -18.46 -22.32 -5.51
N SER A 172 -18.08 -21.10 -5.14
CA SER A 172 -17.88 -20.71 -3.74
C SER A 172 -19.19 -20.19 -3.13
N ARG A 173 -19.97 -21.07 -2.47
CA ARG A 173 -21.05 -20.63 -1.59
C ARG A 173 -20.44 -19.92 -0.38
N TRP A 174 -20.82 -18.67 -0.17
CA TRP A 174 -20.39 -17.81 0.94
C TRP A 174 -20.90 -18.26 2.33
N SER A 175 -21.51 -19.44 2.46
CA SER A 175 -22.23 -19.85 3.68
C SER A 175 -21.41 -20.59 4.73
N ASP A 176 -20.16 -20.97 4.45
CA ASP A 176 -19.47 -21.97 5.27
C ASP A 176 -18.24 -21.41 6.03
N ARG A 177 -18.33 -20.20 6.58
CA ARG A 177 -17.40 -19.71 7.63
C ARG A 177 -18.08 -18.78 8.62
#